data_AF-A0A3A6FUA8-F1
#
_entry.id   AF-A0A3A6FUA8-F1
#
_cell.length_a   1.000
_cell.length_b   1.000
_cell.length_c   1.000
_cell.angle_alpha   90.00
_cell.angle_beta   90.00
_cell.angle_gamma   90.00
#
_symmetry.space_group_name_H-M   'P 1'
#
loop_
_entity.id
_entity.type
_entity.pdbx_description
1 polymer ?
#
loop_
_entity_poly.entity_id
_entity_poly.type
_entity_poly.pdbx_seq_one_letter_code
_entity_poly.pdbx_strand_id
1 'polypeptide(L)' 'MKQHILLEKAYTYDNVSHELKPEGCSYDRICGLWRVDSTGEVMMMSNFAQKPETKKCDVETGEDQKGE' A
#
# COMPACT_ATOMS: atom_id res chain seq x y z
N MET A 1 -1.16 4.31 -36.89
CA MET A 1 0.20 3.73 -36.74
C MET A 1 0.06 2.48 -35.89
N LYS A 2 0.58 1.33 -36.32
CA LYS A 2 0.52 0.10 -35.51
C LYS A 2 1.51 0.23 -34.34
N GLN A 3 1.08 -0.18 -33.15
CA GLN A 3 1.97 -0.22 -31.99
C GLN A 3 2.94 -1.41 -32.14
N HIS A 4 4.04 -1.36 -31.38
CA HIS A 4 4.98 -2.48 -31.34
C HIS A 4 4.29 -3.72 -30.78
N ILE A 5 4.55 -4.91 -31.34
CA ILE A 5 3.89 -6.18 -30.97
C ILE A 5 3.94 -6.49 -29.46
N LEU A 6 4.99 -6.05 -28.76
CA LEU A 6 5.10 -6.22 -27.31
C LEU A 6 4.06 -5.40 -26.54
N LEU A 7 3.73 -4.20 -27.01
CA LEU A 7 2.70 -3.36 -26.39
C LEU A 7 1.30 -3.91 -26.68
N GLU A 8 1.08 -4.48 -27.87
CA GLU A 8 -0.19 -5.11 -28.24
C GLU A 8 -0.48 -6.40 -27.45
N LYS A 9 0.56 -7.07 -26.97
CA LYS A 9 0.47 -8.32 -26.20
C LYS A 9 0.67 -8.15 -24.71
N ALA A 10 1.02 -6.95 -24.25
CA ALA A 10 1.18 -6.68 -22.83
C ALA A 10 -0.18 -6.75 -22.12
N TYR A 11 -0.23 -7.51 -21.04
CA TYR A 11 -1.34 -7.45 -20.10
C TYR A 11 -1.10 -6.28 -19.14
N THR A 12 -2.11 -5.42 -18.95
CA THR A 12 -2.06 -4.31 -18.00
C THR A 12 -3.05 -4.58 -16.89
N TYR A 13 -2.60 -4.45 -15.65
CA TYR A 13 -3.48 -4.49 -14.49
C TYR A 13 -4.20 -3.15 -14.36
N ASP A 14 -5.43 -3.18 -13.86
CA ASP A 14 -6.15 -1.96 -13.51
C ASP A 14 -5.39 -1.25 -12.38
N ASN A 15 -5.00 0.00 -12.63
CA ASN A 15 -4.40 0.85 -11.61
C ASN A 15 -5.51 1.43 -10.73
N VAL A 16 -6.05 0.60 -9.85
CA VAL A 16 -7.05 1.02 -8.87
C VAL A 16 -6.35 1.86 -7.81
N SER A 17 -6.79 3.10 -7.63
CA SER A 17 -6.29 3.97 -6.57
C SER A 17 -6.64 3.38 -5.21
N HIS A 18 -5.64 2.93 -4.46
CA HIS A 18 -5.79 2.50 -3.07
C HIS A 18 -5.44 3.65 -2.12
N GLU A 19 -6.22 3.81 -1.06
CA GLU A 19 -5.89 4.74 0.00
C GLU A 19 -4.76 4.16 0.85
N LEU A 20 -3.55 4.68 0.67
CA LEU A 20 -2.36 4.26 1.43
C LEU A 20 -2.29 4.90 2.83
N LYS A 21 -3.27 5.75 3.16
CA LYS A 21 -3.33 6.46 4.42
C LYS A 21 -4.00 5.54 5.46
N PRO A 22 -3.39 5.34 6.64
CA PRO A 22 -4.06 4.68 7.75
C PRO A 22 -5.31 5.46 8.15
N GLU A 23 -6.43 4.78 8.31
CA GLU A 23 -7.71 5.41 8.65
C GLU A 23 -7.60 6.10 10.02
N GLY A 24 -8.20 7.30 10.17
CA GLY A 24 -8.21 8.02 11.45
C GLY A 24 -6.82 8.38 11.99
N CYS A 25 -5.81 8.48 11.13
CA CYS A 25 -4.47 8.89 11.50
C CYS A 25 -4.00 10.13 10.72
N SER A 26 -3.12 10.90 11.34
CA SER A 26 -2.43 12.04 10.73
C SER A 26 -0.92 11.86 10.75
N TYR A 27 -0.27 12.28 9.67
CA TYR A 27 1.18 12.15 9.53
C TYR A 27 1.90 13.35 10.18
N ASP A 28 2.65 13.07 11.24
CA ASP A 28 3.55 14.02 11.88
C ASP A 28 4.83 14.13 11.05
N ARG A 29 4.90 15.19 10.22
CA ARG A 29 6.04 15.44 9.32
C ARG A 29 7.35 15.74 10.05
N ILE A 30 7.28 16.19 11.31
CA ILE A 30 8.48 16.53 12.09
C ILE A 30 9.10 15.25 12.64
N CYS A 31 8.27 14.38 13.22
CA CYS A 31 8.70 13.12 13.81
C CYS A 31 8.80 11.96 12.81
N GLY A 32 8.26 12.13 11.60
CA GLY A 32 8.27 11.12 10.55
C GLY A 32 7.37 9.91 10.84
N LEU A 33 6.28 10.09 11.59
CA LEU A 33 5.43 9.01 12.09
C LEU A 33 3.94 9.32 11.97
N TRP A 34 3.11 8.27 12.05
CA TRP A 34 1.65 8.40 12.10
C TRP A 34 1.16 8.50 13.54
N ARG A 35 0.19 9.38 13.78
CA ARG A 35 -0.52 9.52 15.05
C ARG A 35 -2.00 9.23 14.87
N VAL A 36 -2.61 8.59 15.86
CA VAL A 36 -4.06 8.37 15.88
C VAL A 36 -4.75 9.70 16.19
N ASP A 37 -5.72 10.12 15.38
CA ASP A 37 -6.36 11.43 15.50
C ASP A 37 -7.13 11.59 16.83
N SER A 38 -7.69 10.50 17.35
CA SER A 38 -8.48 10.50 18.58
C SER A 38 -7.66 10.55 19.87
N THR A 39 -6.45 9.97 19.87
CA THR A 39 -5.62 9.85 21.09
C THR A 39 -4.31 10.63 21.03
N GLY A 40 -3.83 10.97 19.83
CA GLY A 40 -2.52 11.58 19.60
C GLY A 40 -1.33 10.62 19.77
N GLU A 41 -1.58 9.37 20.15
CA GLU A 41 -0.57 8.34 20.32
C GLU A 41 0.07 7.96 18.99
N VAL A 42 1.33 7.50 19.05
CA VAL A 42 2.01 6.92 17.89
C VAL A 42 1.24 5.69 17.43
N MET A 43 0.75 5.69 16.19
CA MET A 43 -0.15 4.65 15.66
C MET A 43 0.44 3.25 15.83
N MET A 44 1.73 3.08 15.55
CA MET A 44 2.40 1.78 15.67
C MET A 44 2.56 1.27 17.11
N MET A 45 2.44 2.14 18.12
CA MET A 45 2.55 1.79 19.53
C MET A 45 1.19 1.70 20.24
N SER A 46 0.11 2.16 19.60
CA SER A 46 -1.21 2.13 20.18
C SER A 46 -1.91 0.79 19.95
N ASN A 47 -3.04 0.60 20.63
CA ASN A 47 -3.93 -0.53 20.35
C ASN A 47 -4.65 -0.42 18.99
N PHE A 48 -4.44 0.68 18.26
CA PHE A 48 -4.99 0.96 16.93
C PHE A 48 -3.94 0.77 15.83
N ALA A 49 -2.91 -0.05 16.08
CA ALA A 49 -1.85 -0.29 15.13
C ALA A 49 -2.38 -0.93 13.83
N GLN A 50 -2.44 -0.10 12.77
CA GLN A 50 -2.69 -0.53 11.39
C GLN A 50 -1.36 -0.99 10.81
N LYS A 51 -1.12 -2.30 10.91
CA LYS A 51 0.12 -2.91 10.43
C LYS A 51 0.14 -2.85 8.89
N PRO A 52 1.30 -2.55 8.28
CA PRO A 52 1.46 -2.73 6.85
C PRO A 52 1.04 -4.14 6.47
N GLU A 53 0.19 -4.27 5.44
CA GLU A 53 -0.11 -5.57 4.87
C GLU A 53 1.16 -6.18 4.29
N THR A 54 1.28 -7.51 4.39
CA THR A 54 2.51 -8.20 4.01
C THR A 54 2.78 -8.05 2.52
N LYS A 55 4.07 -8.02 2.15
CA LYS A 55 4.54 -8.08 0.75
C LYS A 55 4.01 -9.30 -0.03
N LYS A 56 3.43 -10.29 0.66
CA LYS A 56 2.68 -11.40 0.09
C LYS A 56 1.33 -11.03 -0.56
N CYS A 57 0.91 -9.77 -0.53
CA CYS A 57 -0.26 -9.32 -1.29
C CYS A 57 0.14 -8.48 -2.52
N ASP A 58 1.43 -8.43 -2.83
CA ASP A 58 2.00 -7.72 -3.97
C ASP A 58 1.81 -8.56 -5.25
N VAL A 59 0.64 -8.37 -5.88
CA VAL A 59 0.24 -9.01 -7.15
C VAL A 59 1.14 -8.56 -8.31
N GLU A 60 1.67 -7.34 -8.26
CA GLU A 60 2.51 -6.78 -9.34
C GLU A 60 3.86 -7.53 -9.44
N THR A 61 4.46 -7.90 -8.32
CA THR A 61 5.72 -8.66 -8.30
C THR A 61 5.55 -10.19 -8.26
N GLY A 62 4.32 -10.68 -8.19
CA GLY A 62 4.00 -12.11 -8.09
C GLY A 62 4.44 -12.72 -6.76
N GLU A 63 4.59 -11.89 -5.72
CA GLU A 63 5.01 -12.34 -4.39
C GLU A 63 3.86 -13.01 -3.61
N ASP A 64 2.63 -12.75 -4.03
CA ASP A 64 1.41 -13.46 -3.64
C ASP A 64 1.41 -14.95 -4.00
N GLN A 65 2.13 -15.32 -5.05
CA GLN A 65 2.24 -16.70 -5.52
C GLN A 65 3.45 -17.46 -4.95
N LYS A 66 4.25 -16.84 -4.07
CA LYS A 66 5.42 -17.50 -3.47
C LYS A 66 5.04 -18.29 -2.22
N GLY A 67 5.02 -19.61 -2.37
CA GLY A 67 4.91 -20.58 -1.27
C GLY A 67 3.80 -21.63 -1.38
N GLU A 68 3.22 -21.83 -2.58
CA GLU A 68 2.48 -23.06 -2.90
C GLU A 68 3.42 -24.23 -3.24
#